data_AF-A0A534N0V9-F1
#
_entry.id   AF-A0A534N0V9-F1
#
_cell.length_a   1.000
_cell.length_b   1.000
_cell.length_c   1.000
_cell.angle_alpha   90.00
_cell.angle_beta   90.00
_cell.angle_gamma   90.00
#
_symmetry.space_group_name_H-M   'P 1'
#
loop_
_entity.id
_entity.type
_entity.pdbx_description
1 polymer ?
#
loop_
_entity_poly.entity_id
_entity_poly.type
_entity_poly.pdbx_seq_one_letter_code
_entity_poly.pdbx_strand_id
1 'polypeptide(L)'
;MEAALRKSPKVGFELVDPATRIGQRRRRARSDWSSATVGERAVLLAADDADRVLRLLGSLEPTSLTSIMALNVTAGGPPGIAASLSVDKGDPKKGLSAIRALADRLVT
;
A
#
# COMPACT_ATOMS: atom_id res chain seq x y z
N MET A 1 -1.87 -0.14 14.32
CA MET A 1 -2.10 -1.59 14.22
C MET A 1 -1.10 -2.12 13.21
N GLU A 2 -0.13 -2.92 13.65
CA GLU A 2 0.83 -3.59 12.78
C GLU A 2 0.33 -5.01 12.52
N ALA A 3 0.27 -5.41 11.24
CA ALA A 3 -0.08 -6.77 10.85
C ALA A 3 1.19 -7.46 10.35
N ALA A 4 1.70 -8.44 11.11
CA ALA A 4 2.79 -9.30 10.68
C ALA A 4 2.21 -10.48 9.89
N LEU A 5 2.63 -10.63 8.64
CA LEU A 5 2.08 -11.62 7.70
C LEU A 5 3.15 -12.66 7.38
N ARG A 6 2.74 -13.94 7.34
CA ARG A 6 3.63 -15.10 7.32
C ARG A 6 4.12 -15.42 5.90
N LYS A 7 5.14 -14.72 5.41
CA LYS A 7 6.17 -15.12 4.41
C LYS A 7 6.97 -13.88 3.99
N SER A 8 8.14 -14.05 3.38
CA SER A 8 9.02 -12.99 2.88
C SER A 8 8.67 -12.58 1.44
N PRO A 9 7.78 -11.60 1.19
CA PRO A 9 7.61 -11.06 -0.14
C PRO A 9 8.83 -10.23 -0.50
N LYS A 10 9.28 -10.44 -1.72
CA LYS A 10 10.36 -9.70 -2.36
C LYS A 10 9.92 -8.30 -2.84
N VAL A 11 8.75 -7.81 -2.41
CA VAL A 11 8.11 -6.61 -2.96
C VAL A 11 7.94 -5.59 -1.84
N GLY A 12 8.81 -4.58 -1.85
CA GLY A 12 8.68 -3.37 -1.04
C GLY A 12 8.09 -2.25 -1.87
N PHE A 13 7.09 -1.54 -1.33
CA PHE A 13 6.52 -0.37 -1.98
C PHE A 13 5.86 0.58 -0.98
N GLU A 14 5.74 1.84 -1.37
CA GLU A 14 4.92 2.82 -0.67
C GLU A 14 3.94 3.46 -1.64
N LEU A 15 2.68 3.55 -1.21
CA LEU A 15 1.58 4.18 -1.93
C LEU A 15 0.99 5.28 -1.07
N VAL A 16 0.80 6.48 -1.64
CA VAL A 16 0.19 7.61 -0.92
C VAL A 16 -0.84 8.32 -1.78
N ASP A 17 -1.86 8.86 -1.11
CA ASP A 17 -2.81 9.78 -1.74
C ASP A 17 -2.24 11.21 -1.69
N PRO A 18 -1.89 11.81 -2.85
CA PRO A 18 -1.34 13.15 -2.90
C PRO A 18 -2.31 14.23 -2.42
N ALA A 19 -3.63 14.01 -2.39
CA ALA A 19 -4.59 14.99 -1.89
C ALA A 19 -4.56 15.12 -0.36
N THR A 20 -3.96 14.17 0.35
CA THR A 20 -3.98 14.13 1.81
C THR A 20 -2.77 14.84 2.44
N ARG A 21 -2.92 15.33 3.67
CA ARG A 21 -1.81 15.93 4.45
C ARG A 21 -0.62 14.96 4.60
N ILE A 22 -0.90 13.66 4.81
CA ILE A 22 0.16 12.66 4.94
C ILE A 22 0.86 12.41 3.60
N GLY A 23 0.11 12.29 2.49
CA GLY A 23 0.70 12.13 1.17
C GLY A 23 1.54 13.34 0.75
N GLN A 24 1.08 14.56 1.02
CA GLN A 24 1.88 15.78 0.81
C GLN A 24 3.18 15.78 1.62
N ARG A 25 3.15 15.34 2.88
CA ARG A 25 4.35 15.22 3.70
C ARG A 25 5.31 14.16 3.16
N ARG A 26 4.81 12.98 2.78
CA ARG A 26 5.61 11.88 2.20
C ARG A 26 6.22 12.27 0.86
N ARG A 27 5.46 12.94 -0.01
CA ARG A 27 5.92 13.49 -1.29
C ARG A 27 7.10 14.46 -1.14
N ARG A 28 7.15 15.23 -0.06
CA ARG A 28 8.27 16.15 0.22
C ARG A 28 9.49 15.45 0.78
N ALA A 29 9.33 14.30 1.42
CA ALA A 29 10.39 13.57 2.09
C ALA A 29 11.19 12.63 1.16
N ARG A 30 10.71 12.41 -0.07
CA ARG A 30 11.30 11.48 -1.04
C ARG A 30 11.00 11.94 -2.47
N SER A 31 11.86 11.62 -3.42
CA SER A 31 11.79 12.10 -4.82
C SER A 31 11.53 11.03 -5.89
N ASP A 32 11.51 9.73 -5.53
CA ASP A 32 11.37 8.59 -6.45
C ASP A 32 9.91 8.23 -6.80
N TRP A 33 8.99 9.19 -6.63
CA TRP A 33 7.57 8.94 -6.81
C TRP A 33 7.20 8.86 -8.28
N SER A 34 6.43 7.83 -8.62
CA SER A 34 5.73 7.68 -9.89
C SER A 34 4.24 7.94 -9.70
N SER A 35 3.61 8.62 -10.65
CA SER A 35 2.15 8.75 -10.68
C SER A 35 1.54 7.43 -11.14
N ALA A 36 0.51 6.96 -10.45
CA ALA A 36 -0.22 5.78 -10.83
C ALA A 36 -1.72 5.92 -10.54
N THR A 37 -2.51 5.02 -11.10
CA THR A 37 -3.94 4.92 -10.83
C THR A 37 -4.24 3.54 -10.28
N VAL A 38 -4.97 3.48 -9.18
CA VAL A 38 -5.43 2.23 -8.58
C VAL A 38 -6.94 2.29 -8.41
N GLY A 39 -7.65 1.43 -9.14
CA GLY A 39 -9.08 1.61 -9.37
C GLY A 39 -9.34 2.92 -10.11
N GLU A 40 -10.09 3.83 -9.49
CA GLU A 40 -10.39 5.17 -10.04
C GLU A 40 -9.55 6.29 -9.40
N ARG A 41 -8.63 5.93 -8.50
CA ARG A 41 -7.92 6.90 -7.66
C ARG A 41 -6.50 7.13 -8.14
N ALA A 42 -6.16 8.40 -8.35
CA ALA A 42 -4.80 8.84 -8.57
C ALA A 42 -3.98 8.72 -7.27
N VAL A 43 -2.82 8.07 -7.35
CA VAL A 43 -1.91 7.83 -6.23
C VAL A 43 -0.48 8.11 -6.65
N LEU A 44 0.39 8.30 -5.67
CA LEU A 44 1.84 8.25 -5.88
C LEU A 44 2.37 6.92 -5.38
N LEU A 45 3.19 6.27 -6.20
CA LEU A 45 3.80 4.98 -5.96
C LEU A 45 5.33 5.11 -5.98
N ALA A 46 5.98 4.60 -4.95
CA ALA A 46 7.41 4.35 -4.95
C ALA A 46 7.65 2.85 -4.77
N ALA A 47 8.32 2.23 -5.73
CA ALA A 47 8.62 0.81 -5.76
C ALA A 47 9.79 0.54 -6.71
N ASP A 48 10.56 -0.52 -6.43
CA ASP A 48 11.62 -0.97 -7.34
C ASP A 48 11.04 -1.56 -8.64
N ASP A 49 9.87 -2.21 -8.56
CA ASP A 49 9.14 -2.82 -9.69
C ASP A 49 7.68 -2.36 -9.65
N ALA A 50 7.43 -1.17 -10.22
CA ALA A 50 6.12 -0.54 -10.22
C ALA A 50 5.07 -1.38 -10.95
N ASP A 51 5.41 -2.02 -12.07
CA ASP A 51 4.47 -2.83 -12.87
C ASP A 51 4.00 -4.06 -12.10
N ARG A 52 4.89 -4.74 -11.38
CA ARG A 52 4.52 -5.85 -10.51
C ARG A 52 3.62 -5.39 -9.37
N VAL A 53 3.92 -4.25 -8.75
CA VAL A 53 3.08 -3.69 -7.68
C VAL A 53 1.70 -3.31 -8.20
N LEU A 54 1.61 -2.68 -9.38
CA LEU A 54 0.32 -2.29 -9.97
C LEU A 54 -0.52 -3.50 -10.38
N ARG A 55 0.08 -4.58 -10.91
CA ARG A 55 -0.64 -5.84 -11.14
C ARG A 55 -1.17 -6.45 -9.85
N LEU A 56 -0.38 -6.44 -8.79
CA LEU A 56 -0.80 -6.90 -7.47
C LEU A 56 -1.97 -6.06 -6.93
N LEU A 57 -1.86 -4.73 -6.98
CA LEU A 57 -2.91 -3.82 -6.51
C LEU A 57 -4.17 -3.91 -7.37
N GLY A 58 -4.04 -4.01 -8.69
CA GLY A 58 -5.14 -4.15 -9.64
C GLY A 58 -5.90 -5.46 -9.51
N SER A 59 -5.30 -6.49 -8.92
CA SER A 59 -6.05 -7.71 -8.59
C SER A 59 -7.05 -7.47 -7.44
N LEU A 60 -6.86 -6.45 -6.58
CA LEU A 60 -7.70 -6.21 -5.39
C LEU A 60 -9.06 -5.69 -5.79
N GLU A 61 -10.08 -5.94 -4.95
CA GLU A 61 -11.39 -5.33 -5.16
C GLU A 61 -11.20 -3.81 -5.28
N PRO A 62 -11.79 -3.13 -6.27
CA PRO A 62 -11.54 -1.71 -6.56
C PRO A 62 -11.73 -0.78 -5.35
N THR A 63 -12.59 -1.18 -4.41
CA THR A 63 -12.92 -0.45 -3.19
C THR A 63 -12.04 -0.79 -1.98
N SER A 64 -11.09 -1.71 -2.12
CA SER A 64 -10.21 -2.11 -1.02
C SER A 64 -9.30 -0.96 -0.59
N LEU A 65 -8.87 -0.12 -1.52
CA LEU A 65 -7.84 0.89 -1.27
C LEU A 65 -8.40 2.30 -1.15
N THR A 66 -9.72 2.49 -1.26
CA THR A 66 -10.35 3.82 -1.25
C THR A 66 -10.23 4.55 0.09
N SER A 67 -10.09 3.83 1.20
CA SER A 67 -9.87 4.47 2.51
C SER A 67 -8.39 4.72 2.83
N ILE A 68 -7.46 4.27 1.98
CA ILE A 68 -6.02 4.32 2.25
C ILE A 68 -5.44 5.67 1.82
N MET A 69 -4.99 6.45 2.81
CA MET A 69 -4.26 7.70 2.61
C MET A 69 -2.76 7.46 2.39
N ALA A 70 -2.21 6.44 3.06
CA ALA A 70 -0.84 5.99 2.88
C ALA A 70 -0.72 4.51 3.25
N LEU A 71 0.05 3.75 2.47
CA LEU A 71 0.39 2.34 2.70
C LEU A 71 1.88 2.17 2.43
N ASN A 72 2.62 1.70 3.42
CA ASN A 72 4.02 1.33 3.26
C ASN A 72 4.19 -0.15 3.57
N VAL A 73 4.65 -0.92 2.59
CA VAL A 73 4.95 -2.34 2.67
C VAL A 73 6.45 -2.51 2.52
N THR A 74 7.09 -3.08 3.53
CA THR A 74 8.52 -3.41 3.48
C THR A 74 8.68 -4.90 3.70
N ALA A 75 9.65 -5.49 3.00
CA ALA A 75 10.15 -6.81 3.34
C ALA A 75 10.51 -6.82 4.83
N GLY A 76 9.81 -7.63 5.61
CA GLY A 76 10.11 -7.82 7.03
C GLY A 76 11.26 -8.81 7.20
N GLY A 77 11.76 -8.91 8.44
CA GLY A 77 12.72 -9.95 8.79
C GLY A 77 12.15 -11.34 8.51
N PRO A 78 12.98 -12.35 8.19
CA PRO A 78 12.49 -13.71 8.00
C PRO A 78 11.85 -14.25 9.28
N PRO A 79 10.58 -14.71 9.26
CA PRO A 79 9.60 -14.62 8.17
C PRO A 79 8.62 -13.43 8.32
N GLY A 80 8.48 -12.58 7.29
CA GLY A 80 7.30 -11.72 7.15
C GLY A 80 7.41 -10.44 6.32
N ILE A 81 6.30 -9.68 6.30
CA ILE A 81 6.25 -8.24 5.97
C ILE A 81 5.83 -7.42 7.15
N ALA A 82 6.33 -6.19 7.15
CA ALA A 82 5.73 -5.10 7.87
C ALA A 82 4.91 -4.26 6.89
N ALA A 83 3.63 -4.07 7.20
CA ALA A 83 2.78 -3.11 6.52
C ALA A 83 2.28 -2.07 7.52
N SER A 84 2.40 -0.80 7.16
CA SER A 84 1.84 0.32 7.91
C SER A 84 0.87 1.11 7.04
N LEU A 85 -0.22 1.55 7.64
CA LEU A 85 -1.36 2.14 6.95
C LEU A 85 -1.85 3.38 7.69
N SER A 86 -2.15 4.42 6.93
CA SER A 86 -3.00 5.53 7.36
C SER A 86 -4.31 5.49 6.59
N VAL A 87 -5.43 5.46 7.32
CA VAL A 87 -6.79 5.49 6.77
C VAL A 87 -7.46 6.82 7.03
N ASP A 88 -8.42 7.18 6.17
CA ASP A 88 -9.31 8.31 6.41
C ASP A 88 -10.25 8.05 7.61
N LYS A 89 -10.72 9.13 8.24
CA LYS A 89 -11.68 9.10 9.35
C LYS A 89 -13.06 8.68 8.85
N GLY A 90 -13.28 7.37 8.74
CA GLY A 90 -14.60 6.85 8.38
C GLY A 90 -14.74 5.35 8.52
N ASP A 91 -13.70 4.57 8.18
CA ASP A 91 -13.81 3.11 8.22
C ASP A 91 -12.44 2.38 8.30
N PRO A 92 -11.87 2.22 9.51
CA PRO A 92 -10.64 1.45 9.69
C PRO A 92 -10.80 -0.04 9.37
N LYS A 93 -12.04 -0.58 9.34
CA LYS A 93 -12.28 -2.01 9.04
C LYS A 93 -12.03 -2.31 7.56
N LYS A 94 -12.43 -1.40 6.65
CA LYS A 94 -12.10 -1.52 5.21
C LYS A 94 -10.60 -1.53 4.95
N GLY A 95 -9.86 -0.63 5.60
CA GLY A 95 -8.40 -0.58 5.47
C GLY A 95 -7.72 -1.86 5.98
N LEU A 96 -8.21 -2.44 7.08
CA LEU A 96 -7.70 -3.71 7.59
C LEU A 96 -8.02 -4.89 6.66
N SER A 97 -9.23 -4.94 6.08
CA SER A 97 -9.61 -5.96 5.10
C SER A 97 -8.73 -5.92 3.86
N ALA A 98 -8.41 -4.71 3.38
CA ALA A 98 -7.53 -4.52 2.24
C ALA A 98 -6.10 -5.00 2.50
N ILE A 99 -5.55 -4.75 3.69
CA ILE A 99 -4.24 -5.29 4.09
C ILE A 99 -4.27 -6.81 4.12
N ARG A 100 -5.33 -7.43 4.67
CA ARG A 100 -5.45 -8.90 4.70
C ARG A 100 -5.51 -9.48 3.29
N ALA A 101 -6.31 -8.91 2.39
CA ALA A 101 -6.37 -9.35 1.00
C ALA A 101 -5.03 -9.17 0.26
N LEU A 102 -4.33 -8.05 0.50
CA LEU A 102 -3.00 -7.81 -0.02
C LEU A 102 -1.98 -8.83 0.53
N ALA A 103 -2.08 -9.15 1.81
CA ALA A 103 -1.25 -10.14 2.47
C ALA A 103 -1.33 -11.50 1.82
N ASP A 104 -2.56 -12.00 1.65
CA ASP A 104 -2.80 -13.33 1.10
C ASP A 104 -2.18 -13.45 -0.30
N ARG A 105 -2.23 -12.39 -1.09
CA ARG A 105 -1.67 -12.36 -2.46
C ARG A 105 -0.17 -12.12 -2.53
N LEU A 106 0.43 -11.52 -1.52
CA LEU A 106 1.89 -11.41 -1.41
C LEU A 106 2.55 -12.74 -0.99
N VAL A 107 1.77 -13.65 -0.40
CA VAL A 107 2.19 -14.97 0.12
C VAL A 107 2.02 -16.10 -0.92
N THR A 108 1.22 -15.84 -1.96
CA THR A 108 0.91 -16.74 -3.09
C THR A 108 1.84 -16.47 -4.26
#